data_AF-A0A6M3XSU7-F1
#
_entry.id   AF-A0A6M3XSU7-F1
#
_cell.length_a   1.000
_cell.length_b   1.000
_cell.length_c   1.000
_cell.angle_alpha   90.00
_cell.angle_beta   90.00
_cell.angle_gamma   90.00
#
_symmetry.space_group_name_H-M   'P 1'
#
loop_
_entity.id
_entity.type
_entity.pdbx_description
1 polymer ?
#
loop_
_entity_poly.entity_id
_entity_poly.type
_entity_poly.pdbx_seq_one_letter_code
_entity_poly.pdbx_strand_id
1 'polypeptide(L)'
;MKTRPYAFIHDWGGYKDQTMVVVGTKDVSDLVYFFKRFKVYPKIAKDFIEWWKDNKTPDTDNGSFIYVESDHGRMTVLYLREWPKKTRWENYETLMHELHHAVHIILGEKRGMEKEKEALAYAQEILFNRIRRKLNRIDKCEIITLKK
;
A
#
# COMPACT_ATOMS: atom_id res chain seq x y z
N MET A 1 8.18 19.34 -10.52
CA MET A 1 6.85 19.48 -9.88
C MET A 1 6.60 18.26 -9.01
N LYS A 2 6.42 18.43 -7.70
CA LYS A 2 6.06 17.33 -6.80
C LYS A 2 4.68 16.77 -7.20
N THR A 3 4.57 15.45 -7.28
CA THR A 3 3.29 14.78 -7.53
C THR A 3 2.36 15.07 -6.36
N ARG A 4 1.11 15.49 -6.63
CA ARG A 4 0.12 15.67 -5.55
C ARG A 4 -0.12 14.35 -4.86
N PRO A 5 -0.33 14.30 -3.54
CA PRO A 5 -0.60 13.03 -2.89
C PRO A 5 -1.89 12.42 -3.40
N TYR A 6 -1.86 11.10 -3.58
CA TYR A 6 -3.00 10.34 -4.08
C TYR A 6 -3.02 8.93 -3.50
N ALA A 7 -4.19 8.30 -3.58
CA ALA A 7 -4.37 6.92 -3.18
C ALA A 7 -5.34 6.17 -4.09
N PHE A 8 -5.23 4.84 -4.11
CA PHE A 8 -6.16 3.91 -4.76
C PHE A 8 -6.18 2.56 -4.06
N ILE A 9 -7.23 1.76 -4.29
CA ILE A 9 -7.33 0.39 -3.78
C ILE A 9 -6.81 -0.61 -4.81
N HIS A 10 -6.06 -1.60 -4.33
CA HIS A 10 -5.61 -2.73 -5.11
C HIS A 10 -6.11 -4.06 -4.53
N ASP A 11 -6.85 -4.82 -5.33
CA ASP A 11 -7.25 -6.19 -5.02
C ASP A 11 -6.12 -7.17 -5.29
N TRP A 12 -5.94 -8.13 -4.39
CA TRP A 12 -4.96 -9.21 -4.52
C TRP A 12 -5.36 -10.28 -5.54
N GLY A 13 -6.48 -10.09 -6.24
CA GLY A 13 -6.97 -10.98 -7.28
C GLY A 13 -7.58 -12.25 -6.69
N GLY A 14 -6.81 -13.35 -6.65
CA GLY A 14 -7.30 -14.65 -6.17
C GLY A 14 -7.61 -14.69 -4.67
N TYR A 15 -7.10 -13.70 -3.93
CA TYR A 15 -7.35 -13.55 -2.51
C TYR A 15 -8.30 -12.38 -2.25
N LYS A 16 -9.18 -12.53 -1.25
CA LYS A 16 -10.11 -11.47 -0.79
C LYS A 16 -9.41 -10.29 -0.11
N ASP A 17 -8.08 -10.23 -0.16
CA ASP A 17 -7.28 -9.16 0.43
C ASP A 17 -7.26 -7.94 -0.49
N GLN A 18 -7.24 -6.77 0.13
CA GLN A 18 -7.12 -5.49 -0.55
C GLN A 18 -6.07 -4.65 0.18
N THR A 19 -5.33 -3.86 -0.60
CA THR A 19 -4.33 -2.92 -0.08
C THR A 19 -4.62 -1.53 -0.60
N MET A 20 -4.64 -0.54 0.29
CA MET A 20 -4.64 0.86 -0.11
C MET A 20 -3.21 1.26 -0.48
N VAL A 21 -3.01 1.69 -1.72
CA VAL A 21 -1.74 2.26 -2.16
C VAL A 21 -1.83 3.77 -1.98
N VAL A 22 -0.91 4.33 -1.19
CA VAL A 22 -0.84 5.77 -0.90
C VAL A 22 0.51 6.30 -1.39
N VAL A 23 0.48 7.42 -2.11
CA VAL A 23 1.67 8.01 -2.70
C VAL A 23 1.78 9.49 -2.37
N GLY A 24 2.97 9.97 -2.02
CA GLY A 24 3.29 11.40 -2.10
C GLY A 24 3.00 12.24 -0.86
N THR A 25 2.58 11.64 0.26
CA THR A 25 2.31 12.35 1.51
C THR A 25 3.31 11.97 2.60
N LYS A 26 3.56 12.84 3.57
CA LYS A 26 4.15 12.47 4.87
C LYS A 26 3.22 12.83 6.04
N ASP A 27 2.08 13.42 5.71
CA ASP A 27 1.15 13.97 6.68
C ASP A 27 0.06 12.95 6.96
N VAL A 28 -0.11 12.62 8.24
CA VAL A 28 -1.16 11.73 8.72
C VAL A 28 -2.56 12.27 8.39
N SER A 29 -2.73 13.58 8.25
CA SER A 29 -4.00 14.21 7.89
C SER A 29 -4.48 13.81 6.48
N ASP A 30 -3.54 13.59 5.56
CA ASP A 30 -3.82 13.10 4.20
C ASP A 30 -4.36 11.66 4.22
N LEU A 31 -3.81 10.81 5.10
CA LEU A 31 -4.30 9.45 5.30
C LEU A 31 -5.74 9.44 5.79
N VAL A 32 -6.08 10.30 6.76
CA VAL A 32 -7.46 10.47 7.25
C VAL A 32 -8.39 10.87 6.11
N TYR A 33 -7.95 11.77 5.22
CA TYR A 33 -8.74 12.15 4.04
C TYR A 33 -8.99 10.94 3.13
N PHE A 34 -7.95 10.18 2.78
CA PHE A 34 -8.10 8.99 1.93
C PHE A 34 -9.01 7.95 2.57
N PHE A 35 -8.87 7.68 3.87
CA PHE A 35 -9.69 6.71 4.59
C PHE A 35 -11.17 7.07 4.54
N LYS A 36 -11.51 8.35 4.73
CA LYS A 36 -12.90 8.83 4.57
C LYS A 36 -13.41 8.65 3.14
N ARG A 37 -12.58 8.98 2.14
CA ARG A 37 -12.97 8.92 0.74
C ARG A 37 -13.17 7.49 0.22
N PHE A 38 -12.35 6.55 0.67
CA PHE A 38 -12.50 5.11 0.40
C PHE A 38 -13.47 4.41 1.34
N LYS A 39 -14.15 5.15 2.24
CA LYS A 39 -15.13 4.63 3.20
C LYS A 39 -14.56 3.51 4.09
N VAL A 40 -13.29 3.65 4.49
CA VAL A 40 -12.66 2.76 5.48
C VAL A 40 -13.45 2.85 6.78
N TYR A 41 -13.68 1.70 7.42
CA TYR A 41 -14.43 1.65 8.67
C TYR A 41 -13.75 2.53 9.74
N PRO A 42 -14.47 3.44 10.43
CA PRO A 42 -13.83 4.46 11.25
C PRO A 42 -12.94 3.93 12.38
N LYS A 43 -13.27 2.77 12.95
CA LYS A 43 -12.48 2.19 14.04
C LYS A 43 -11.14 1.65 13.55
N ILE A 44 -11.12 0.86 12.47
CA ILE A 44 -9.85 0.38 11.89
C ILE A 44 -8.99 1.54 11.34
N ALA A 45 -9.64 2.59 10.81
CA ALA A 45 -8.93 3.81 10.42
C ALA A 45 -8.28 4.49 11.63
N LYS A 46 -8.95 4.54 12.78
CA LYS A 46 -8.40 5.09 14.03
C LYS A 46 -7.19 4.27 14.49
N ASP A 47 -7.32 2.95 14.55
CA ASP A 47 -6.25 2.04 14.97
C ASP A 47 -4.99 2.20 14.08
N PHE A 48 -5.19 2.34 12.77
CA PHE A 48 -4.09 2.60 11.84
C PHE A 48 -3.38 3.94 12.12
N ILE A 49 -4.16 4.99 12.39
CA ILE A 49 -3.62 6.34 12.65
C ILE A 49 -2.87 6.38 13.99
N GLU A 50 -3.34 5.65 15.00
CA GLU A 50 -2.65 5.47 16.27
C GLU A 50 -1.33 4.73 16.05
N TRP A 51 -1.35 3.58 15.35
CA TRP A 51 -0.14 2.86 14.97
C TRP A 51 0.88 3.74 14.24
N TRP A 52 0.43 4.54 13.28
CA TRP A 52 1.30 5.44 12.49
C TRP A 52 1.98 6.51 13.37
N LYS A 53 1.27 7.03 14.38
CA LYS A 53 1.83 8.02 15.31
C LYS A 53 2.88 7.39 16.23
N ASP A 54 2.59 6.20 16.74
CA ASP A 54 3.45 5.51 17.71
C ASP A 54 4.74 4.98 17.07
N ASN A 55 4.65 4.50 15.82
CA ASN A 55 5.79 3.96 15.09
C ASN A 55 6.61 5.02 14.34
N LYS A 56 6.18 6.29 14.41
CA LYS A 56 6.61 7.41 13.56
C LYS A 56 6.37 7.10 12.07
N THR A 57 6.48 8.11 11.20
CA THR A 57 6.54 7.86 9.75
C THR A 57 7.68 6.86 9.55
N PRO A 58 7.48 5.71 8.88
CA PRO A 58 8.59 4.80 8.66
C PRO A 58 9.68 5.60 7.93
N ASP A 59 10.82 5.76 8.60
CA ASP A 59 12.01 6.46 8.08
C ASP A 59 12.71 5.62 6.99
N THR A 60 11.94 4.76 6.34
CA THR A 60 12.28 4.01 5.15
C THR A 60 12.34 4.99 4.00
N ASP A 61 13.53 5.15 3.42
CA ASP A 61 13.88 6.26 2.53
C ASP A 61 12.87 6.56 1.41
N ASN A 62 12.12 5.56 0.93
CA ASN A 62 11.25 5.68 -0.25
C ASN A 62 9.85 4.99 -0.18
N GLY A 63 9.56 4.10 0.78
CA GLY A 63 8.27 3.41 0.87
C GLY A 63 8.19 2.42 2.03
N SER A 64 6.98 1.95 2.35
CA SER A 64 6.73 0.97 3.41
C SER A 64 5.42 0.21 3.17
N PHE A 65 5.42 -1.11 3.32
CA PHE A 65 4.20 -1.89 3.50
C PHE A 65 3.83 -1.98 4.97
N ILE A 66 2.62 -1.54 5.30
CA ILE A 66 2.10 -1.47 6.66
C ILE A 66 0.90 -2.39 6.78
N TYR A 67 0.94 -3.24 7.80
CA TYR A 67 -0.14 -4.13 8.20
C TYR A 67 -0.57 -3.79 9.62
N VAL A 68 -1.84 -3.42 9.79
CA VAL A 68 -2.46 -3.19 11.10
C VAL A 68 -3.61 -4.17 11.27
N GLU A 69 -3.58 -4.92 12.36
CA GLU A 69 -4.62 -5.85 12.77
C GLU A 69 -5.07 -5.52 14.19
N SER A 70 -6.38 -5.44 14.38
CA SER A 70 -7.03 -5.15 15.65
C SER A 70 -8.35 -5.92 15.76
N ASP A 71 -9.03 -5.79 16.91
CA ASP A 71 -10.38 -6.30 17.12
C ASP A 71 -11.42 -5.71 16.15
N HIS A 72 -11.07 -4.62 15.46
CA HIS A 72 -11.92 -3.93 14.50
C HIS A 72 -11.67 -4.37 13.05
N GLY A 73 -10.70 -5.26 12.84
CA GLY A 73 -10.38 -5.86 11.56
C GLY A 73 -8.92 -5.69 11.18
N ARG A 74 -8.64 -5.81 9.88
CA ARG A 74 -7.30 -5.67 9.33
C ARG A 74 -7.27 -4.64 8.22
N MET A 75 -6.18 -3.89 8.15
CA MET A 75 -5.93 -2.90 7.13
C MET A 75 -4.50 -3.02 6.63
N THR A 76 -4.32 -2.95 5.31
CA THR A 76 -3.00 -2.87 4.70
C THR A 76 -2.86 -1.59 3.90
N VAL A 77 -1.71 -0.95 4.05
CA VAL A 77 -1.33 0.25 3.31
C VAL A 77 0.04 0.04 2.70
N LEU A 78 0.12 0.14 1.37
CA LEU A 78 1.39 0.29 0.67
C LEU A 78 1.66 1.79 0.52
N TYR A 79 2.57 2.29 1.33
CA TYR A 79 3.00 3.68 1.31
C TYR A 79 4.21 3.85 0.39
N LEU A 80 4.16 4.83 -0.50
CA LEU A 80 5.29 5.24 -1.34
C LEU A 80 5.52 6.73 -1.18
N ARG A 81 6.74 7.13 -0.86
CA ARG A 81 7.09 8.55 -0.64
C ARG A 81 6.81 9.39 -1.88
N GLU A 82 7.13 8.87 -3.05
CA GLU A 82 6.83 9.49 -4.33
C GLU A 82 6.73 8.46 -5.45
N TRP A 83 6.04 8.84 -6.52
CA TRP A 83 6.08 8.11 -7.79
C TRP A 83 6.20 9.12 -8.93
N PRO A 84 7.41 9.37 -9.47
CA PRO A 84 7.60 10.38 -10.49
C PRO A 84 7.08 9.89 -11.85
N LYS A 85 6.66 10.84 -12.70
CA LYS A 85 6.21 10.53 -14.09
C LYS A 85 7.29 9.82 -14.90
N LYS A 86 8.56 10.19 -14.68
CA LYS A 86 9.73 9.48 -15.19
C LYS A 86 10.26 8.62 -14.05
N THR A 87 9.60 7.49 -13.82
CA THR A 87 9.97 6.52 -12.79
C THR A 87 11.38 6.01 -13.06
N ARG A 88 12.18 5.92 -12.01
CA ARG A 88 13.54 5.36 -12.08
C ARG A 88 13.56 3.95 -11.50
N TRP A 89 14.66 3.25 -11.70
CA TRP A 89 14.81 1.88 -11.24
C TRP A 89 14.66 1.74 -9.73
N GLU A 90 15.16 2.71 -8.96
CA GLU A 90 15.10 2.73 -7.49
C GLU A 90 13.65 2.76 -6.97
N ASN A 91 12.73 3.36 -7.73
CA ASN A 91 11.31 3.35 -7.38
C ASN A 91 10.70 1.95 -7.60
N TYR A 92 11.14 1.23 -8.63
CA TYR A 92 10.71 -0.15 -8.87
C TYR A 92 11.30 -1.11 -7.84
N GLU A 93 12.56 -0.92 -7.45
CA GLU A 93 13.19 -1.69 -6.36
C GLU A 93 12.44 -1.49 -5.04
N THR A 94 12.09 -0.24 -4.71
CA THR A 94 11.26 0.07 -3.54
C THR A 94 9.92 -0.67 -3.61
N LEU A 95 9.19 -0.56 -4.73
CA LEU A 95 7.91 -1.25 -4.89
C LEU A 95 8.05 -2.77 -4.74
N MET A 96 9.09 -3.35 -5.34
CA MET A 96 9.36 -4.78 -5.27
C MET A 96 9.68 -5.23 -3.84
N HIS A 97 10.49 -4.47 -3.11
CA HIS A 97 10.84 -4.72 -1.72
C HIS A 97 9.61 -4.68 -0.81
N GLU A 98 8.78 -3.64 -0.92
CA GLU A 98 7.58 -3.53 -0.08
C GLU A 98 6.54 -4.60 -0.40
N LEU A 99 6.43 -5.02 -1.67
CA LEU A 99 5.52 -6.11 -2.04
C LEU A 99 6.04 -7.49 -1.61
N HIS A 100 7.35 -7.65 -1.46
CA HIS A 100 7.91 -8.84 -0.81
C HIS A 100 7.42 -8.93 0.64
N HIS A 101 7.55 -7.87 1.43
CA HIS A 101 6.97 -7.82 2.79
C HIS A 101 5.48 -8.09 2.79
N ALA A 102 4.75 -7.46 1.87
CA ALA A 102 3.31 -7.66 1.73
C ALA A 102 2.96 -9.14 1.57
N VAL A 103 3.57 -9.83 0.60
CA VAL A 103 3.28 -11.22 0.29
C VAL A 103 3.65 -12.14 1.45
N HIS A 104 4.80 -11.93 2.06
CA HIS A 104 5.23 -12.75 3.19
C HIS A 104 4.33 -12.58 4.41
N ILE A 105 3.91 -11.35 4.75
CA ILE A 105 2.98 -11.11 5.85
C ILE A 105 1.60 -11.67 5.52
N ILE A 106 1.00 -11.28 4.40
CA ILE A 106 -0.42 -11.58 4.12
C ILE A 106 -0.63 -13.03 3.70
N LEU A 107 0.19 -13.54 2.79
CA LEU A 107 0.03 -14.91 2.29
C LEU A 107 0.82 -15.90 3.13
N GLY A 108 2.08 -15.58 3.44
CA GLY A 108 2.92 -16.42 4.29
C GLY A 108 2.32 -16.57 5.68
N GLU A 109 2.45 -15.55 6.51
CA GLU A 109 2.09 -15.61 7.93
C GLU A 109 0.56 -15.72 8.13
N LYS A 110 -0.22 -14.83 7.51
CA LYS A 110 -1.66 -14.71 7.81
C LYS A 110 -2.53 -15.74 7.09
N ARG A 111 -2.05 -16.36 6.02
CA ARG A 111 -2.78 -17.43 5.30
C ARG A 111 -2.07 -18.79 5.37
N GLY A 112 -0.95 -18.89 6.10
CA GLY A 112 -0.23 -20.15 6.30
C GLY A 112 0.48 -20.66 5.05
N MET A 113 0.83 -19.78 4.09
CA MET A 113 1.49 -20.16 2.84
C MET A 113 3.02 -20.05 2.89
N GLU A 114 3.62 -20.01 4.08
CA GLU A 114 5.08 -19.79 4.27
C GLU A 114 5.96 -20.79 3.50
N LYS A 115 5.46 -22.02 3.29
CA LYS A 115 6.18 -23.09 2.59
C LYS A 115 5.92 -23.12 1.08
N GLU A 116 4.92 -22.38 0.60
CA GLU A 116 4.48 -22.34 -0.80
C GLU A 116 5.32 -21.34 -1.61
N LYS A 117 6.63 -21.58 -1.70
CA LYS A 117 7.60 -20.62 -2.28
C LYS A 117 7.21 -20.13 -3.68
N GLU A 118 6.75 -21.04 -4.52
CA GLU A 118 6.32 -20.72 -5.88
C GLU A 118 5.06 -19.85 -5.90
N ALA A 119 4.08 -20.16 -5.05
CA ALA A 119 2.86 -19.36 -4.94
C ALA A 119 3.15 -17.94 -4.43
N LEU A 120 4.05 -17.80 -3.45
CA LEU A 120 4.49 -16.49 -2.95
C LEU A 120 5.21 -15.69 -4.06
N ALA A 121 6.10 -16.32 -4.82
CA ALA A 121 6.79 -15.68 -5.94
C ALA A 121 5.81 -15.19 -7.02
N TYR A 122 4.84 -16.02 -7.41
CA TYR A 122 3.80 -15.63 -8.37
C TYR A 122 2.92 -14.49 -7.85
N ALA A 123 2.53 -14.52 -6.58
CA ALA A 123 1.76 -13.44 -5.98
C ALA A 123 2.54 -12.11 -6.02
N GLN A 124 3.84 -12.13 -5.68
CA GLN A 124 4.69 -10.94 -5.74
C GLN A 124 4.79 -10.38 -7.16
N GLU A 125 5.02 -11.23 -8.17
CA GLU A 125 5.10 -10.81 -9.57
C GLU A 125 3.77 -10.17 -10.04
N ILE A 126 2.64 -10.81 -9.73
CA ILE A 126 1.31 -10.33 -10.13
C ILE A 126 1.02 -8.97 -9.48
N LEU A 127 1.26 -8.83 -8.18
CA LEU A 127 1.06 -7.57 -7.45
C LEU A 127 1.96 -6.48 -8.02
N PHE A 128 3.25 -6.79 -8.21
CA PHE A 128 4.22 -5.84 -8.76
C PHE A 128 3.77 -5.32 -10.12
N ASN A 129 3.44 -6.23 -11.04
CA ASN A 129 3.01 -5.85 -12.39
C ASN A 129 1.75 -4.99 -12.38
N ARG A 130 0.72 -5.39 -11.62
CA ARG A 130 -0.57 -4.69 -11.64
C ARG A 130 -0.51 -3.35 -10.90
N ILE A 131 0.15 -3.27 -9.75
CA ILE A 131 0.31 -2.01 -8.99
C ILE A 131 1.18 -1.04 -9.79
N ARG A 132 2.31 -1.49 -10.35
CA ARG A 132 3.17 -0.67 -11.22
C ARG A 132 2.42 -0.07 -12.39
N ARG A 133 1.59 -0.86 -13.09
CA ARG A 133 0.81 -0.37 -14.23
C ARG A 133 -0.23 0.69 -13.84
N LYS A 134 -0.88 0.53 -12.68
CA LYS A 134 -1.78 1.55 -12.11
C LYS A 134 -1.02 2.83 -11.72
N LEU A 135 0.13 2.69 -11.06
CA LEU A 135 1.00 3.82 -10.69
C LEU A 135 1.48 4.61 -11.92
N ASN A 136 1.88 3.89 -12.97
CA ASN A 136 2.29 4.45 -14.27
C ASN A 136 1.12 4.95 -15.13
N ARG A 137 -0.13 4.88 -14.64
CA ARG A 137 -1.35 5.32 -15.35
C ARG A 137 -1.58 4.59 -16.67
N ILE A 138 -1.05 3.36 -16.82
CA ILE A 138 -1.31 2.49 -17.95
C ILE A 138 -2.69 1.84 -17.78
N ASP A 139 -2.95 1.31 -16.59
CA ASP A 139 -4.25 0.72 -16.26
C ASP A 139 -5.12 1.73 -15.53
N LYS A 140 -6.42 1.78 -15.89
CA LYS A 140 -7.39 2.65 -15.23
C LYS A 140 -7.70 2.10 -13.82
N CYS A 141 -7.71 2.98 -12.83
CA CYS A 141 -8.31 2.73 -11.53
C CYS A 141 -8.87 4.03 -10.95
N GLU A 142 -9.77 3.90 -9.98
CA GLU A 142 -10.24 5.05 -9.22
C GLU A 142 -9.09 5.58 -8.35
N ILE A 143 -8.65 6.81 -8.64
CA ILE A 143 -7.55 7.45 -7.94
C ILE A 143 -8.08 8.71 -7.28
N ILE A 144 -7.94 8.76 -5.96
CA ILE A 144 -8.35 9.90 -5.15
C ILE A 144 -7.11 10.74 -4.92
N THR A 145 -7.15 12.00 -5.35
CA THR A 145 -6.05 12.97 -5.21
C THR A 145 -6.49 14.06 -4.25
N LEU A 146 -5.59 14.54 -3.40
CA LEU A 146 -5.91 15.69 -2.54
C LEU A 146 -6.18 16.94 -3.38
N LYS A 147 -7.27 17.63 -3.02
CA LYS A 147 -7.56 18.97 -3.54
C LYS A 147 -6.62 19.96 -2.85
N LYS A 148 -6.12 20.92 -3.62
CA LYS A 148 -5.34 22.05 -3.10
C LYS A 148 -6.17 22.85 -2.11
#